data_AF-A0A953QP01-F1
#
_entry.id   AF-A0A953QP01-F1
#
_cell.length_a   1.000
_cell.length_b   1.000
_cell.length_c   1.000
_cell.angle_alpha   90.00
_cell.angle_beta   90.00
_cell.angle_gamma   90.00
#
_symmetry.space_group_name_H-M   'P 1'
#
loop_
_entity.id
_entity.type
_entity.pdbx_description
1 polymer ?
#
loop_
_entity_poly.entity_id
_entity_poly.type
_entity_poly.pdbx_seq_one_letter_code
_entity_poly.pdbx_strand_id
1 'polypeptide(L)'
;MITAKAGAELSAKIVAQLKPGYHCNSDKPSDEYLIPLKLTWTPAPLEVAGIVYPKPQMEKYTFSEKPLSVYTGDFEIVTRFKVPATAHLGPAVLSGKLRYQACTDRMCLPPKTVDVSLPITVVK
;
A
#
# COMPACT_ATOMS: atom_id res chain seq x y z
N MET A 1 -3.13 -3.09 17.06
CA MET A 1 -3.40 -1.69 17.46
C MET A 1 -2.06 -1.00 17.65
N ILE A 2 -1.86 0.18 17.06
CA ILE A 2 -0.58 0.88 17.07
C ILE A 2 -0.66 2.13 17.97
N THR A 3 0.33 2.35 18.82
CA THR A 3 0.40 3.57 19.64
C THR A 3 0.99 4.73 18.84
N ALA A 4 0.29 5.86 18.81
CA ALA A 4 0.66 7.06 18.08
C ALA A 4 0.88 8.21 19.08
N LYS A 5 2.10 8.73 19.22
CA LYS A 5 2.36 9.84 20.15
C LYS A 5 2.08 11.18 19.50
N ALA A 6 1.30 12.04 20.15
CA ALA A 6 1.01 13.39 19.67
C ALA A 6 2.31 14.19 19.45
N GLY A 7 2.42 14.87 18.31
CA GLY A 7 3.60 15.63 17.92
C GLY A 7 4.78 14.79 17.39
N ALA A 8 4.63 13.47 17.28
CA ALA A 8 5.67 12.57 16.79
C ALA A 8 5.37 12.04 15.37
N GLU A 9 6.31 11.25 14.85
CA GLU A 9 6.10 10.44 13.64
C GLU A 9 5.70 9.01 14.01
N LEU A 10 4.89 8.40 13.15
CA LEU A 10 4.48 7.01 13.24
C LEU A 10 4.73 6.31 11.90
N SER A 11 5.33 5.13 11.93
CA SER A 11 5.43 4.24 10.77
C SER A 11 4.52 3.03 10.94
N ALA A 12 3.68 2.75 9.95
CA ALA A 12 2.84 1.57 9.91
C ALA A 12 3.21 0.68 8.72
N LYS A 13 3.30 -0.62 8.97
CA LYS A 13 3.51 -1.64 7.94
C LYS A 13 2.17 -2.24 7.54
N ILE A 14 1.91 -2.27 6.23
CA ILE A 14 0.74 -2.87 5.62
C ILE A 14 1.23 -4.06 4.84
N VAL A 15 0.89 -5.26 5.31
CA VAL A 15 1.30 -6.52 4.67
C VAL A 15 0.27 -6.86 3.60
N ALA A 16 0.73 -6.99 2.36
CA ALA A 16 -0.05 -7.50 1.25
C ALA A 16 0.37 -8.94 0.97
N GLN A 17 -0.62 -9.84 0.89
CA GLN A 17 -0.38 -11.24 0.61
C GLN A 17 -0.92 -11.58 -0.77
N LEU A 18 -0.04 -12.11 -1.63
CA LEU A 18 -0.43 -12.54 -2.98
C LEU A 18 -0.49 -14.06 -3.01
N LYS A 19 -1.53 -14.58 -3.65
CA LYS A 19 -1.64 -16.01 -3.90
C LYS A 19 -0.47 -16.46 -4.80
N PRO A 20 0.10 -17.66 -4.58
CA PRO A 20 1.11 -18.22 -5.47
C PRO A 20 0.63 -18.22 -6.94
N GLY A 21 1.54 -17.86 -7.85
CA GLY A 21 1.24 -17.75 -9.29
C GLY A 21 0.60 -16.43 -9.71
N TYR A 22 0.33 -15.51 -8.78
CA TYR A 22 -0.13 -14.15 -9.08
C TYR A 22 0.96 -13.13 -8.83
N HIS A 23 0.93 -12.06 -9.62
CA HIS A 23 1.68 -10.83 -9.43
C HIS A 23 0.74 -9.62 -9.50
N CYS A 24 1.20 -8.47 -9.03
CA CYS A 24 0.58 -7.19 -9.33
C CYS A 24 1.62 -6.21 -9.87
N ASN A 25 1.19 -5.25 -10.68
CA ASN A 25 2.10 -4.17 -11.11
C ASN A 25 2.55 -3.36 -9.89
N SER A 26 3.76 -2.83 -9.95
CA SER A 26 4.31 -1.99 -8.90
C SER A 26 3.59 -0.63 -8.75
N ASP A 27 4.03 0.18 -7.78
CA ASP A 27 3.57 1.57 -7.64
C ASP A 27 3.98 2.46 -8.82
N LYS A 28 5.04 2.05 -9.53
CA LYS A 28 5.56 2.67 -10.76
C LYS A 28 5.72 1.60 -11.85
N PRO A 29 4.62 1.20 -12.50
CA PRO A 29 4.65 0.23 -13.58
C PRO A 29 5.59 0.69 -14.71
N SER A 30 6.05 -0.28 -15.51
CA SER A 30 6.93 -0.04 -16.65
C SER A 30 6.26 0.68 -17.83
N ASP A 31 4.93 0.79 -17.80
CA ASP A 31 4.11 1.35 -18.86
C ASP A 31 2.89 2.06 -18.25
N GLU A 32 2.44 3.16 -18.86
CA GLU A 32 1.33 3.99 -18.36
C GLU A 32 -0.05 3.31 -18.49
N TYR A 33 -0.20 2.33 -19.38
CA TYR A 33 -1.44 1.58 -19.53
C TYR A 33 -1.66 0.54 -18.42
N LEU A 34 -0.63 0.25 -17.62
CA LEU A 34 -0.69 -0.69 -16.52
C LEU A 34 -1.32 -0.04 -15.29
N ILE A 35 -2.16 -0.80 -14.59
CA ILE A 35 -2.77 -0.34 -13.35
C ILE A 35 -1.75 -0.40 -12.21
N PRO A 36 -1.34 0.75 -11.61
CA PRO A 36 -0.38 0.75 -10.52
C PRO A 36 -1.00 0.24 -9.22
N LEU A 37 -0.17 -0.39 -8.37
CA LEU A 37 -0.50 -0.63 -6.98
C LEU A 37 -0.50 0.71 -6.24
N LYS A 38 -1.66 1.14 -5.74
CA LYS A 38 -1.82 2.44 -5.11
C LYS A 38 -2.58 2.34 -3.79
N LEU A 39 -1.86 2.62 -2.70
CA LEU A 39 -2.43 2.86 -1.38
C LEU A 39 -2.78 4.35 -1.25
N THR A 40 -4.02 4.64 -0.87
CA THR A 40 -4.48 5.97 -0.48
C THR A 40 -5.07 5.90 0.92
N TRP A 41 -4.94 6.98 1.68
CA TRP A 41 -5.56 7.12 3.00
C TRP A 41 -6.65 8.18 2.95
N THR A 42 -7.74 7.93 3.66
CA THR A 42 -8.75 8.94 3.96
C THR A 42 -8.15 9.93 4.96
N PRO A 43 -8.37 11.24 4.79
CA PRO A 43 -7.89 12.22 5.76
C PRO A 43 -8.52 11.98 7.13
N ALA A 44 -7.71 11.68 8.16
CA ALA A 44 -7.98 11.75 9.61
C ALA A 44 -7.28 10.62 10.39
N PRO A 45 -7.03 10.76 11.71
CA PRO A 45 -6.57 11.96 12.43
C PRO A 45 -5.06 12.24 12.24
N LEU A 46 -4.38 11.42 11.42
CA LEU A 46 -2.95 11.51 11.13
C LEU A 46 -2.71 12.12 9.75
N GLU A 47 -1.62 12.86 9.59
CA GLU A 47 -1.17 13.37 8.30
C GLU A 47 -0.28 12.32 7.62
N VAL A 48 -0.52 11.99 6.35
CA VAL A 48 0.35 11.07 5.60
C VAL A 48 1.61 11.83 5.17
N ALA A 49 2.74 11.51 5.78
CA ALA A 49 4.05 12.07 5.42
C ALA A 49 4.67 11.37 4.20
N GLY A 50 4.35 10.10 3.97
CA GLY A 50 4.78 9.38 2.78
C GLY A 50 4.41 7.90 2.78
N ILE A 51 4.40 7.30 1.59
CA ILE A 51 4.17 5.87 1.41
C ILE A 51 5.38 5.30 0.68
N VAL A 52 5.99 4.27 1.25
CA VAL A 52 7.15 3.58 0.70
C VAL A 52 6.73 2.18 0.32
N TYR A 53 6.91 1.84 -0.94
CA TYR A 53 6.72 0.50 -1.47
C TYR A 53 8.06 -0.25 -1.49
N PRO A 54 8.06 -1.59 -1.47
CA PRO A 54 9.28 -2.35 -1.59
C PRO A 54 9.87 -2.18 -2.99
N LYS A 55 11.14 -2.56 -3.15
CA LYS A 55 11.78 -2.58 -4.47
C LYS A 55 11.05 -3.60 -5.35
N PRO A 56 10.51 -3.19 -6.53
CA PRO A 56 9.83 -4.12 -7.42
C PRO A 56 10.84 -5.03 -8.14
N GLN A 57 10.32 -6.12 -8.69
CA GLN A 57 11.06 -7.02 -9.57
C GLN A 57 10.72 -6.70 -11.03
N MET A 58 11.69 -6.88 -11.92
CA MET A 58 11.47 -6.77 -13.36
C MET A 58 11.29 -8.18 -13.91
N GLU A 59 10.06 -8.55 -14.26
CA GLU A 59 9.73 -9.89 -14.75
C GLU A 59 9.22 -9.85 -16.19
N LYS A 60 9.69 -10.79 -17.01
CA LYS A 60 9.26 -10.92 -18.40
C LYS A 60 8.16 -11.98 -18.49
N TYR A 61 7.00 -11.59 -18.99
CA TYR A 61 5.88 -12.48 -19.24
C TYR A 61 5.65 -12.67 -20.74
N THR A 62 4.97 -13.77 -21.11
CA THR A 62 4.71 -14.12 -22.52
C THR A 62 3.77 -13.15 -23.21
N PHE A 63 2.88 -12.50 -22.46
CA PHE A 63 1.91 -11.53 -22.97
C PHE A 63 2.45 -10.10 -23.11
N SER A 64 3.68 -9.83 -22.65
CA SER A 64 4.29 -8.51 -22.70
C SER A 64 5.59 -8.54 -23.47
N GLU A 65 5.83 -7.57 -24.36
CA GLU A 65 7.09 -7.43 -25.10
C GLU A 65 8.24 -6.91 -24.22
N LYS A 66 7.93 -6.14 -23.17
CA LYS A 66 8.92 -5.60 -22.24
C LYS A 66 8.81 -6.25 -20.86
N PRO A 67 9.91 -6.34 -20.09
CA PRO A 67 9.82 -6.69 -18.68
C PRO A 67 8.89 -5.74 -17.93
N LEU A 68 8.03 -6.30 -17.08
CA LEU A 68 7.08 -5.58 -16.25
C LEU A 68 7.65 -5.35 -14.87
N SER A 69 7.43 -4.16 -14.32
CA SER A 69 7.77 -3.82 -12.93
C SER A 69 6.65 -4.29 -12.00
N VAL A 70 6.90 -5.37 -11.26
CA VAL A 70 5.88 -6.12 -10.51
C VAL A 70 6.27 -6.41 -9.06
N TYR A 71 5.27 -6.76 -8.26
CA TYR A 71 5.43 -7.42 -6.97
C TYR A 71 4.91 -8.85 -7.04
N THR A 72 5.71 -9.77 -6.50
CA THR A 72 5.41 -11.19 -6.34
C THR A 72 5.58 -11.61 -4.88
N GLY A 73 4.82 -12.63 -4.47
CA GLY A 73 4.80 -13.09 -3.08
C GLY A 73 4.25 -12.04 -2.10
N ASP A 74 4.51 -12.26 -0.81
CA ASP A 74 4.10 -11.36 0.25
C ASP A 74 5.06 -10.16 0.33
N PHE A 75 4.52 -8.96 0.52
CA PHE A 75 5.32 -7.75 0.59
C PHE A 75 4.74 -6.71 1.55
N GLU A 76 5.59 -5.79 1.99
CA GLU A 76 5.22 -4.73 2.95
C GLU A 76 5.19 -3.36 2.27
N ILE A 77 4.10 -2.62 2.47
CA ILE A 77 4.00 -1.19 2.16
C ILE A 77 4.11 -0.43 3.49
N VAL A 78 5.03 0.52 3.57
CA VAL A 78 5.23 1.32 4.79
C VAL A 78 4.62 2.70 4.61
N THR A 79 3.63 3.05 5.43
CA THR A 79 3.13 4.42 5.51
C THR A 79 3.76 5.14 6.69
N ARG A 80 4.37 6.30 6.43
CA ARG A 80 4.80 7.25 7.45
C ARG A 80 3.69 8.27 7.67
N PHE A 81 3.35 8.47 8.93
CA PHE A 81 2.37 9.42 9.40
C PHE A 81 3.05 10.44 10.31
N LYS A 82 2.59 11.68 10.25
CA LYS A 82 2.85 12.69 11.27
C LYS A 82 1.62 12.80 12.16
N VAL A 83 1.83 12.75 13.47
CA VAL A 83 0.77 12.94 14.46
C VAL A 83 0.73 14.40 14.85
N PRO A 84 -0.33 15.16 14.51
CA PRO A 84 -0.46 16.53 14.99
C PRO A 84 -0.37 16.58 16.52
N ALA A 85 0.29 17.59 17.09
CA ALA A 85 0.30 17.80 18.54
C ALA A 85 -1.11 18.07 19.10
N THR A 86 -2.02 18.52 18.24
CA THR A 86 -3.44 18.78 18.51
C THR A 86 -4.34 17.57 18.24
N ALA A 87 -3.79 16.40 17.90
CA ALA A 87 -4.57 15.20 17.64
C ALA A 87 -5.36 14.78 18.88
N HIS A 88 -6.61 14.35 18.68
CA HIS A 88 -7.47 13.88 19.77
C HIS A 88 -6.88 12.60 20.38
N LEU A 89 -6.70 12.58 21.71
CA LEU A 89 -6.17 11.43 22.43
C LEU A 89 -7.18 10.28 22.49
N GLY A 90 -6.71 9.04 22.46
CA GLY A 90 -7.55 7.85 22.55
C GLY A 90 -7.62 7.04 21.25
N PRO A 91 -8.52 6.03 21.19
CA PRO A 91 -8.60 5.12 20.06
C PRO A 91 -9.15 5.81 18.81
N ALA A 92 -8.54 5.50 17.67
CA ALA A 92 -9.02 5.93 16.36
C ALA A 92 -8.73 4.84 15.31
N VAL A 93 -9.37 4.94 14.15
CA VAL A 93 -9.11 4.05 13.01
C VAL A 93 -8.77 4.91 11.80
N LEU A 94 -7.61 4.66 11.20
CA LEU A 94 -7.30 5.20 9.87
C LEU A 94 -7.91 4.30 8.82
N SER A 95 -8.62 4.91 7.88
CA SER A 95 -9.19 4.22 6.73
C SER A 95 -8.35 4.51 5.49
N GLY A 96 -8.06 3.48 4.70
CA GLY A 96 -7.35 3.59 3.45
C GLY A 96 -7.93 2.65 2.40
N LYS A 97 -7.47 2.80 1.16
CA LYS A 97 -7.86 1.98 0.02
C LYS A 97 -6.60 1.56 -0.73
N LEU A 98 -6.43 0.25 -0.92
CA LEU A 98 -5.39 -0.33 -1.75
C LEU A 98 -6.00 -0.74 -3.08
N ARG A 99 -5.75 0.04 -4.13
CA ARG A 99 -6.15 -0.30 -5.50
C ARG A 99 -5.03 -1.08 -6.18
N TYR A 100 -5.37 -2.19 -6.82
CA TYR A 100 -4.41 -3.08 -7.46
C TYR A 100 -5.04 -3.81 -8.65
N GLN A 101 -4.19 -4.42 -9.47
CA GLN A 101 -4.60 -5.38 -10.48
C GLN A 101 -3.74 -6.62 -10.33
N ALA A 102 -4.38 -7.76 -10.09
CA ALA A 102 -3.70 -9.05 -10.05
C ALA A 102 -3.64 -9.65 -11.46
N CYS A 103 -2.49 -10.21 -11.81
CA CYS A 103 -2.24 -10.87 -13.08
C CYS A 103 -1.59 -12.23 -12.84
N THR A 104 -1.82 -13.15 -13.76
CA THR A 104 -1.09 -14.42 -13.87
C THR A 104 -0.03 -14.30 -14.97
N ASP A 105 0.70 -15.38 -15.24
CA ASP A 105 1.61 -15.51 -16.39
C ASP A 105 0.93 -15.38 -17.77
N ARG A 106 -0.42 -15.40 -17.82
CA ARG A 106 -1.20 -15.44 -19.07
C ARG A 106 -2.15 -14.25 -19.24
N MET A 107 -2.68 -13.71 -18.15
CA MET A 107 -3.71 -12.67 -18.23
C MET A 107 -3.77 -11.81 -16.97
N CYS A 108 -4.29 -10.60 -17.12
CA CYS A 108 -4.64 -9.73 -16.01
C CYS A 108 -6.13 -9.82 -15.69
N LEU A 109 -6.46 -9.84 -14.39
CA LEU A 109 -7.83 -9.78 -13.91
C LEU A 109 -8.32 -8.32 -13.90
N PRO A 110 -9.65 -8.09 -13.77
CA PRO A 110 -10.17 -6.76 -13.53
C PRO A 110 -9.55 -6.13 -12.26
N PRO A 111 -9.28 -4.81 -12.26
CA PRO A 111 -8.73 -4.14 -11.09
C PRO A 111 -9.70 -4.20 -9.91
N LYS A 112 -9.14 -4.27 -8.71
CA LYS A 112 -9.88 -4.34 -7.44
C LYS A 112 -9.34 -3.31 -6.45
N THR A 113 -10.18 -2.96 -5.49
CA THR A 113 -9.81 -2.10 -4.36
C THR A 113 -10.14 -2.83 -3.08
N VAL A 114 -9.18 -2.91 -2.16
CA VAL A 114 -9.37 -3.45 -0.81
C VAL A 114 -9.35 -2.29 0.18
N ASP A 115 -10.28 -2.30 1.12
CA ASP A 115 -10.28 -1.35 2.24
C ASP A 115 -9.21 -1.75 3.26
N VAL A 116 -8.43 -0.77 3.68
CA VAL A 116 -7.37 -0.90 4.68
C VAL A 116 -7.86 -0.19 5.94
N SER A 117 -7.85 -0.89 7.08
CA SER A 117 -8.21 -0.29 8.38
C SER A 117 -7.05 -0.45 9.36
N LEU A 118 -6.57 0.67 9.88
CA LEU A 118 -5.45 0.70 10.82
C LEU A 118 -5.94 1.24 12.18
N PRO A 119 -6.19 0.36 13.17
CA PRO A 119 -6.54 0.79 14.51
C PRO A 119 -5.31 1.36 15.24
N ILE A 120 -5.44 2.60 15.70
CA ILE A 120 -4.42 3.34 16.44
C ILE A 120 -4.95 3.77 17.81
N THR A 121 -4.04 4.13 18.70
CA THR A 121 -4.37 4.86 19.93
C THR A 121 -3.43 6.04 20.06
N VAL A 122 -3.98 7.24 20.06
CA VAL A 122 -3.23 8.47 20.22
C VAL A 122 -2.96 8.72 21.69
N VAL A 123 -1.69 8.89 22.06
CA VAL A 123 -1.23 9.18 23.41
C VAL A 123 -0.43 10.48 23.44
N LYS A 124 -0.24 11.03 24.63
CA LYS A 124 0.52 12.27 24.85
C LYS A 124 2.03 12.07 24.69
#